data_AF-S7Q9R0-F1
#
_entry.id   AF-S7Q9R0-F1
#
_cell.length_a   1.000
_cell.length_b   1.000
_cell.length_c   1.000
_cell.angle_alpha   90.00
_cell.angle_beta   90.00
_cell.angle_gamma   90.00
#
_symmetry.space_group_name_H-M   'P 1'
#
loop_
_entity.id
_entity.type
_entity.pdbx_description
1 polymer ?
#
loop_
_entity_poly.entity_id
_entity_poly.type
_entity_poly.pdbx_seq_one_letter_code
_entity_poly.pdbx_strand_id
1 'polypeptide(L)'
;MNSISDHMYRMSILVMCTADSRLDVSKCVMMALVHDLAEAQVGDISPREGIPKAEKRRLEAEAIHNFVHEMLHDSPAAQRMCALWQEYEEGTSAEARFVKGPDLQGFFDSSIPHLRHPEVQQWGRDLMCRISRIS
;
A
#
# COMPACT_ATOMS: atom_id res chain seq x y z
N MET A 1 0.17 15.85 9.28
CA MET A 1 0.40 14.42 9.52
C MET A 1 -0.86 13.73 9.04
N ASN A 2 -0.83 13.15 7.85
CA ASN A 2 -1.99 12.45 7.29
C ASN A 2 -2.01 11.03 7.87
N SER A 3 -3.18 10.51 8.17
CA SER A 3 -3.32 9.16 8.75
C SER A 3 -2.90 8.07 7.75
N ILE A 4 -2.60 6.86 8.23
CA ILE A 4 -2.34 5.69 7.38
C ILE A 4 -3.55 5.40 6.48
N SER A 5 -4.77 5.57 7.00
CA SER A 5 -5.99 5.46 6.21
C SER A 5 -6.10 6.48 5.09
N ASP A 6 -5.68 7.74 5.30
CA ASP A 6 -5.69 8.75 4.23
C ASP A 6 -4.72 8.38 3.11
N HIS A 7 -3.56 7.83 3.47
CA HIS A 7 -2.56 7.33 2.53
C HIS A 7 -3.12 6.20 1.67
N MET A 8 -3.64 5.13 2.31
CA MET A 8 -4.21 4.00 1.59
C MET A 8 -5.39 4.41 0.71
N TYR A 9 -6.27 5.30 1.18
CA TYR A 9 -7.40 5.82 0.41
C TYR A 9 -6.94 6.56 -0.85
N ARG A 10 -6.02 7.52 -0.70
CA ARG A 10 -5.50 8.31 -1.83
C ARG A 10 -4.79 7.42 -2.84
N MET A 11 -3.97 6.48 -2.36
CA MET A 11 -3.27 5.53 -3.24
C MET A 11 -4.28 4.69 -4.04
N SER A 12 -5.34 4.20 -3.39
CA SER A 12 -6.39 3.40 -4.03
C SER A 12 -7.13 4.18 -5.13
N ILE A 13 -7.50 5.43 -4.87
CA ILE A 13 -8.14 6.30 -5.87
C ILE A 13 -7.23 6.51 -7.08
N LEU A 14 -5.93 6.68 -6.85
CA LEU A 14 -5.00 6.97 -7.93
C LEU A 14 -4.64 5.73 -8.75
N VAL A 15 -4.55 4.56 -8.11
CA VAL A 15 -4.38 3.27 -8.79
C VAL A 15 -5.52 3.03 -9.79
N MET A 16 -6.76 3.46 -9.49
CA MET A 16 -7.88 3.36 -10.43
C MET A 16 -7.68 4.14 -11.74
N CYS A 17 -6.78 5.13 -11.74
CA CYS A 17 -6.49 5.95 -12.91
C CYS A 17 -5.41 5.34 -13.82
N THR A 18 -4.89 4.14 -13.52
CA THR A 18 -3.93 3.47 -14.40
C THR A 18 -4.56 3.11 -15.75
N ALA A 19 -3.80 3.31 -16.82
CA ALA A 19 -4.20 2.93 -18.18
C ALA A 19 -3.63 1.57 -18.61
N ASP A 20 -2.89 0.88 -17.74
CA ASP A 20 -2.29 -0.41 -18.07
C ASP A 20 -3.35 -1.52 -18.06
N SER A 21 -3.84 -1.85 -19.26
CA SER A 21 -4.83 -2.92 -19.49
C SER A 21 -4.38 -4.33 -19.09
N ARG A 22 -3.10 -4.54 -18.74
CA ARG A 22 -2.58 -5.84 -18.31
C ARG A 22 -2.78 -6.08 -16.81
N LEU A 23 -3.08 -5.04 -16.04
CA LEU A 23 -3.28 -5.11 -14.61
C LEU A 23 -4.74 -5.35 -14.27
N ASP A 24 -5.01 -6.21 -13.29
CA ASP A 24 -6.31 -6.22 -12.62
C ASP A 24 -6.40 -5.01 -11.67
N VAL A 25 -7.02 -3.93 -12.16
CA VAL A 25 -7.22 -2.69 -11.40
C VAL A 25 -7.97 -2.94 -10.09
N SER A 26 -8.95 -3.85 -10.08
CA SER A 26 -9.72 -4.16 -8.87
C SER A 26 -8.82 -4.79 -7.81
N LYS A 27 -7.94 -5.69 -8.23
CA LYS A 27 -6.93 -6.28 -7.35
C LYS A 27 -5.93 -5.26 -6.85
N CYS A 28 -5.43 -4.37 -7.70
CA CYS A 28 -4.53 -3.29 -7.29
C CYS A 28 -5.17 -2.37 -6.23
N VAL A 29 -6.45 -2.02 -6.39
CA VAL A 29 -7.20 -1.22 -5.42
C VAL A 29 -7.35 -1.96 -4.10
N MET A 30 -7.77 -3.22 -4.13
CA MET A 30 -7.90 -4.02 -2.90
C MET A 30 -6.56 -4.16 -2.17
N MET A 31 -5.47 -4.34 -2.92
CA MET A 31 -4.11 -4.42 -2.37
C MET A 31 -3.66 -3.08 -1.76
N ALA A 32 -3.91 -1.97 -2.44
CA ALA A 32 -3.61 -0.63 -1.94
C ALA A 32 -4.33 -0.31 -0.63
N LEU A 33 -5.54 -0.83 -0.43
CA LEU A 33 -6.32 -0.67 0.81
C LEU A 33 -5.81 -1.47 2.00
N VAL A 34 -4.98 -2.50 1.78
CA VAL A 34 -4.54 -3.41 2.86
C VAL A 34 -3.03 -3.45 3.07
N HIS A 35 -2.23 -2.86 2.17
CA HIS A 35 -0.76 -2.96 2.21
C HIS A 35 -0.15 -2.45 3.53
N ASP A 36 -0.62 -1.30 4.03
CA ASP A 36 -0.16 -0.68 5.28
C ASP A 36 -1.11 -0.98 6.46
N LEU A 37 -1.98 -2.00 6.34
CA LEU A 37 -2.91 -2.36 7.42
C LEU A 37 -2.19 -2.75 8.71
N ALA A 38 -1.03 -3.39 8.59
CA ALA A 38 -0.19 -3.76 9.73
C ALA A 38 0.31 -2.52 10.49
N GLU A 39 0.69 -1.45 9.77
CA GLU A 39 1.20 -0.19 10.35
C GLU A 39 0.14 0.51 11.23
N ALA A 40 -1.15 0.24 11.01
CA ALA A 40 -2.21 0.74 11.88
C ALA A 40 -2.13 0.16 13.30
N GLN A 41 -1.56 -1.04 13.47
CA GLN A 41 -1.41 -1.72 14.76
C GLN A 41 0.02 -1.58 15.33
N VAL A 42 1.06 -1.73 14.50
CA VAL A 42 2.47 -1.66 14.96
C VAL A 42 3.02 -0.23 15.00
N GLY A 43 2.33 0.72 14.37
CA GLY A 43 2.83 2.06 14.12
C GLY A 43 3.60 2.17 12.81
N ASP A 44 3.71 3.38 12.28
CA ASP A 44 4.49 3.70 11.07
C ASP A 44 6.00 3.64 11.40
N ILE A 45 6.56 2.44 11.36
CA ILE A 45 7.97 2.19 11.70
C ILE A 45 8.86 2.70 10.57
N SER A 46 9.48 3.86 10.79
CA SER A 46 10.40 4.49 9.84
C SER A 46 11.79 3.85 9.88
N PRO A 47 12.52 3.78 8.74
CA PRO A 47 13.92 3.36 8.73
C PRO A 47 14.84 4.13 9.70
N ARG A 48 14.43 5.35 10.09
CA ARG A 48 15.16 6.19 11.05
C ARG A 48 15.10 5.68 12.49
N GLU A 49 14.17 4.80 12.81
CA GLU A 49 14.01 4.21 14.15
C GLU A 49 14.99 3.06 14.41
N GLY A 50 15.81 2.68 13.41
CA GLY A 50 16.89 1.71 13.58
C GLY A 50 16.42 0.25 13.72
N ILE A 51 15.13 -0.01 13.51
CA ILE A 51 14.59 -1.38 13.51
C ILE A 51 15.03 -2.11 12.23
N PRO A 52 15.67 -3.29 12.34
CA PRO A 52 16.04 -4.07 11.17
C PRO A 52 14.83 -4.43 10.30
N LYS A 53 14.99 -4.44 8.98
CA LYS A 53 13.91 -4.81 8.03
C LYS A 53 13.28 -6.18 8.30
N ALA A 54 14.07 -7.12 8.84
CA ALA A 54 13.56 -8.43 9.25
C ALA A 54 12.62 -8.33 10.46
N GLU A 55 12.95 -7.46 11.42
CA GLU A 55 12.12 -7.24 12.61
C GLU A 55 10.86 -6.45 12.29
N LYS A 56 10.94 -5.42 11.42
CA LYS A 56 9.74 -4.73 10.88
C LYS A 56 8.77 -5.74 10.28
N ARG A 57 9.26 -6.60 9.38
CA ARG A 57 8.43 -7.64 8.76
C ARG A 57 7.86 -8.65 9.76
N ARG A 58 8.62 -9.01 10.80
CA ARG A 58 8.12 -9.91 11.86
C ARG A 58 6.96 -9.27 12.61
N LEU A 59 7.11 -8.00 13.02
CA LEU A 59 6.08 -7.24 13.72
C LEU A 59 4.82 -7.06 12.85
N GLU A 60 5.00 -6.74 11.57
CA GLU A 60 3.88 -6.59 10.64
C GLU A 60 3.14 -7.90 10.39
N ALA A 61 3.87 -9.01 10.23
CA ALA A 61 3.27 -10.33 10.07
C ALA A 61 2.48 -10.75 11.32
N GLU A 62 2.98 -10.43 12.52
CA GLU A 62 2.29 -10.66 13.78
C GLU A 62 0.99 -9.84 13.89
N ALA A 63 1.01 -8.57 13.45
CA ALA A 63 -0.18 -7.73 13.40
C ALA A 63 -1.24 -8.27 12.44
N ILE A 64 -0.84 -8.65 11.21
CA ILE A 64 -1.78 -9.24 10.23
C ILE A 64 -2.34 -10.57 10.75
N HIS A 65 -1.51 -11.42 11.38
CA HIS A 65 -1.98 -12.65 12.00
C HIS A 65 -3.06 -12.36 13.07
N ASN A 66 -2.81 -11.42 13.97
CA ASN A 66 -3.79 -11.04 15.00
C ASN A 66 -5.08 -10.47 14.37
N PHE A 67 -4.97 -9.64 13.33
CA PHE A 67 -6.12 -9.11 12.62
C PHE A 67 -6.97 -10.23 11.97
N VAL A 68 -6.33 -11.25 11.41
CA VAL A 68 -7.00 -12.36 10.73
C VAL A 68 -7.67 -13.32 11.71
N HIS A 69 -6.94 -13.74 12.75
CA HIS A 69 -7.39 -14.78 13.66
C HIS A 69 -8.21 -14.24 14.83
N GLU A 70 -7.76 -13.17 15.48
CA GLU A 70 -8.40 -12.65 16.70
C GLU A 70 -9.57 -11.73 16.39
N MET A 71 -9.45 -10.86 15.37
CA MET A 71 -10.49 -9.87 15.06
C MET A 71 -11.52 -10.37 14.05
N LEU A 72 -11.09 -11.10 13.03
CA LEU A 72 -11.96 -11.54 11.93
C LEU A 72 -12.25 -13.05 11.91
N HIS A 73 -11.79 -13.78 12.93
CA HIS A 73 -12.11 -15.18 13.20
C HIS A 73 -11.97 -16.09 11.97
N ASP A 74 -10.85 -15.98 11.25
CA ASP A 74 -10.54 -16.84 10.09
C ASP A 74 -11.59 -16.80 8.97
N SER A 75 -12.39 -15.74 8.90
CA SER A 75 -13.41 -15.60 7.87
C SER A 75 -12.77 -15.59 6.46
N PRO A 76 -13.53 -15.98 5.42
CA PRO A 76 -13.04 -15.89 4.05
C PRO A 76 -12.57 -14.48 3.65
N ALA A 77 -13.13 -13.43 4.27
CA ALA A 77 -12.67 -12.06 4.07
C ALA A 77 -11.29 -11.82 4.67
N ALA A 78 -11.06 -12.30 5.90
CA ALA A 78 -9.77 -12.22 6.58
C ALA A 78 -8.66 -12.91 5.77
N GLN A 79 -8.95 -14.11 5.28
CA GLN A 79 -8.00 -14.87 4.44
C GLN A 79 -7.66 -14.14 3.15
N ARG A 80 -8.63 -13.49 2.50
CA ARG A 80 -8.37 -12.67 1.30
C ARG A 80 -7.46 -11.47 1.62
N MET A 81 -7.69 -10.77 2.73
CA MET A 81 -6.86 -9.62 3.12
C MET A 81 -5.43 -10.06 3.44
N CYS A 82 -5.27 -11.18 4.15
CA CYS A 82 -3.96 -11.77 4.43
C CYS A 82 -3.22 -12.15 3.15
N ALA A 83 -3.90 -12.83 2.22
CA ALA A 83 -3.31 -13.22 0.94
C ALA A 83 -2.87 -12.01 0.10
N LEU A 84 -3.68 -10.94 0.05
CA LEU A 84 -3.33 -9.71 -0.65
C LEU A 84 -2.11 -9.01 -0.01
N TRP A 85 -2.05 -8.97 1.32
CA TRP A 85 -0.92 -8.40 2.05
C TRP A 85 0.37 -9.19 1.81
N GLN A 86 0.31 -10.53 1.87
CA GLN A 86 1.45 -11.41 1.58
C GLN A 86 1.93 -11.23 0.14
N GLU A 87 1.00 -11.20 -0.82
CA GLU A 87 1.31 -11.00 -2.24
C GLU A 87 2.01 -9.65 -2.49
N TYR A 88 1.54 -8.58 -1.84
CA TYR A 88 2.19 -7.27 -1.85
C TYR A 88 3.60 -7.35 -1.26
N GLU A 89 3.76 -8.00 -0.11
CA GLU A 89 5.05 -8.09 0.58
C GLU A 89 6.10 -8.83 -0.26
N GLU A 90 5.70 -9.94 -0.89
CA GLU A 90 6.56 -10.77 -1.71
C GLU A 90 6.78 -10.22 -3.14
N GLY A 91 5.86 -9.38 -3.64
CA GLY A 91 5.97 -8.79 -4.98
C GLY A 91 5.85 -9.81 -6.11
N THR A 92 5.06 -10.87 -5.91
CA THR A 92 4.99 -12.03 -6.81
C THR A 92 4.19 -11.77 -8.09
N SER A 93 3.18 -10.89 -8.03
CA SER A 93 2.31 -10.56 -9.16
C SER A 93 2.69 -9.25 -9.86
N ALA A 94 2.11 -9.03 -11.05
CA ALA A 94 2.25 -7.75 -11.74
C ALA A 94 1.60 -6.62 -10.94
N GLU A 95 0.46 -6.88 -10.31
CA GLU A 95 -0.27 -5.96 -9.45
C GLU A 95 0.54 -5.57 -8.22
N ALA A 96 1.15 -6.56 -7.53
CA ALA A 96 2.00 -6.30 -6.38
C ALA A 96 3.23 -5.47 -6.73
N ARG A 97 3.88 -5.79 -7.84
CA ARG A 97 5.02 -4.98 -8.33
C ARG A 97 4.60 -3.59 -8.76
N PHE A 98 3.42 -3.45 -9.38
CA PHE A 98 2.88 -2.14 -9.72
C PHE A 98 2.68 -1.33 -8.44
N VAL A 99 1.86 -1.81 -7.51
CA VAL A 99 1.48 -1.08 -6.28
C VAL A 99 2.70 -0.78 -5.38
N LYS A 100 3.69 -1.68 -5.31
CA LYS A 100 4.89 -1.51 -4.46
C LYS A 100 6.02 -0.71 -5.12
N GLY A 101 6.05 -0.71 -6.45
CA GLY A 101 7.27 -0.49 -7.21
C GLY A 101 7.39 0.86 -7.91
N PRO A 102 8.47 1.01 -8.72
CA PRO A 102 8.72 2.23 -9.48
C PRO A 102 7.68 2.47 -10.58
N ASP A 103 6.89 1.46 -10.95
CA ASP A 103 5.85 1.61 -11.97
C ASP A 103 4.70 2.50 -11.46
N LEU A 104 4.29 2.36 -10.20
CA LEU A 104 3.33 3.28 -9.58
C LEU A 104 3.92 4.70 -9.48
N GLN A 105 5.21 4.81 -9.15
CA GLN A 105 5.92 6.08 -9.14
C GLN A 105 5.95 6.74 -10.54
N GLY A 106 6.28 6.00 -11.59
CA GLY A 106 6.27 6.49 -12.98
C GLY A 106 4.85 6.81 -13.49
N PHE A 107 3.86 6.05 -13.05
CA PHE A 107 2.45 6.38 -13.28
C PHE A 107 2.09 7.73 -12.65
N PHE A 108 2.53 7.99 -11.42
CA PHE A 108 2.33 9.26 -10.75
C PHE A 108 3.04 10.41 -11.46
N ASP A 109 4.31 10.25 -11.80
CA ASP A 109 5.10 11.27 -12.48
C ASP A 109 4.48 11.68 -13.83
N SER A 110 3.89 10.73 -14.56
CA SER A 110 3.20 11.01 -15.83
C SER A 110 1.78 11.58 -15.65
N SER A 111 1.06 11.19 -14.59
CA SER A 111 -0.35 11.57 -14.40
C SER A 111 -0.53 12.88 -13.62
N ILE A 112 0.30 13.14 -12.60
CA ILE A 112 0.18 14.32 -11.72
C ILE A 112 0.13 15.65 -12.48
N PRO A 113 1.00 15.90 -13.50
CA PRO A 113 0.96 17.16 -14.25
C PRO A 113 -0.37 17.43 -14.97
N HIS A 114 -1.12 16.37 -15.28
CA HIS A 114 -2.38 16.44 -16.01
C HIS A 114 -3.61 16.61 -15.11
N LEU A 115 -3.47 16.35 -13.81
CA LEU A 115 -4.54 16.56 -12.83
C LEU A 115 -4.81 18.07 -12.69
N ARG A 116 -6.05 18.51 -12.83
CA ARG A 116 -6.40 19.95 -12.76
C ARG A 116 -6.70 20.43 -11.34
N HIS A 117 -6.98 19.52 -10.40
CA HIS A 117 -7.33 19.87 -9.03
C HIS A 117 -6.07 19.95 -8.16
N PRO A 118 -5.76 21.10 -7.53
CA PRO A 118 -4.50 21.32 -6.82
C PRO A 118 -4.32 20.38 -5.62
N GLU A 119 -5.40 20.01 -4.95
CA GLU A 119 -5.36 19.07 -3.82
C GLU A 119 -5.03 17.64 -4.26
N VAL A 120 -5.60 17.18 -5.38
CA VAL A 120 -5.36 15.82 -5.90
C VAL A 120 -3.94 15.72 -6.47
N GLN A 121 -3.44 16.80 -7.07
CA GLN A 121 -2.02 16.89 -7.41
C GLN A 121 -1.13 16.78 -6.15
N GLN A 122 -1.53 17.42 -5.05
CA GLN A 122 -0.79 17.34 -3.80
C GLN A 122 -0.80 15.93 -3.22
N TRP A 123 -1.91 15.19 -3.33
CA TRP A 123 -1.97 13.78 -2.93
C TRP A 123 -0.90 12.95 -3.65
N GLY A 124 -0.80 13.12 -4.98
CA GLY A 124 0.24 12.47 -5.77
C GLY A 124 1.65 12.83 -5.27
N ARG A 125 1.93 14.12 -5.08
CA ARG A 125 3.25 14.57 -4.57
C ARG A 125 3.60 14.02 -3.18
N ASP A 126 2.63 13.99 -2.27
CA ASP A 126 2.80 13.45 -0.92
C ASP A 126 3.13 11.95 -0.96
N LEU A 127 2.44 11.18 -1.82
CA LEU A 127 2.66 9.76 -2.01
C LEU A 127 4.08 9.46 -2.52
N MET A 128 4.54 10.20 -3.53
CA MET A 128 5.90 10.05 -4.08
C MET A 128 6.97 10.31 -3.01
N CYS A 129 6.75 11.33 -2.16
CA CYS A 129 7.64 11.62 -1.04
C CYS A 129 7.69 10.47 -0.02
N ARG A 130 6.57 9.80 0.25
CA ARG A 130 6.52 8.64 1.16
C ARG A 130 7.20 7.41 0.56
N ILE A 131 6.93 7.07 -0.71
CA ILE A 131 7.57 5.95 -1.42
C ILE A 131 9.11 6.09 -1.39
N SER A 132 9.61 7.32 -1.63
CA SER A 132 11.06 7.61 -1.57
C SER A 132 11.71 7.51 -0.19
N ARG A 133 10.91 7.52 0.90
CA ARG A 133 11.40 7.39 2.28
C ARG A 133 11.43 5.94 2.77
N ILE A 134 10.70 5.05 2.12
CA ILE A 134 10.57 3.62 2.46
C ILE A 134 11.54 2.77 1.59
N SER A 135 11.96 3.31 0.44
CA SER A 135 12.98 2.75 -0.47
C SER A 135 14.39 2.91 0.07
#